data_AF-A0A4V1TXJ2-F1
#
_entry.id   AF-A0A4V1TXJ2-F1
#
_cell.length_a   1.000
_cell.length_b   1.000
_cell.length_c   1.000
_cell.angle_alpha   90.00
_cell.angle_beta   90.00
_cell.angle_gamma   90.00
#
_symmetry.space_group_name_H-M   'P 1'
#
loop_
_entity.id
_entity.type
_entity.pdbx_description
1 polymer ?
#
loop_
_entity_poly.entity_id
_entity_poly.type
_entity_poly.pdbx_seq_one_letter_code
_entity_poly.pdbx_strand_id
1 'polypeptide(L)'
;ALAAADPMRAVIESRPRGALPAVAEKIEYWTQQGRQHLYLIVSFLPLDDGRERAIEFFMPVGQSGESQQWVTSSMRLLSLAARGGFLERALGDMRKVAWDRGPVRLGTLARADGTQVPLWHDSEVAAIAYAIQNIIARRDGRAAAQRRPDSAPMEGISAPMAGTKCPECGAHAVIRKDGCDWCTACGHIGSCG
;
A
#
# COMPACT_ATOMS: atom_id res chain seq x y z
N ALA A 1 -5.42 -2.19 38.77
CA ALA A 1 -4.38 -1.46 38.00
C ALA A 1 -5.00 -1.03 36.69
N LEU A 2 -4.87 0.23 36.28
CA LEU A 2 -5.25 0.64 34.92
C LEU A 2 -4.42 -0.17 33.92
N ALA A 3 -5.06 -0.71 32.88
CA ALA A 3 -4.34 -1.35 31.80
C ALA A 3 -3.36 -0.34 31.20
N ALA A 4 -2.08 -0.70 31.09
CA ALA A 4 -1.09 0.13 30.42
C ALA A 4 -1.55 0.43 28.98
N ALA A 5 -1.32 1.66 28.51
CA ALA A 5 -1.67 2.03 27.15
C ALA A 5 -0.94 1.12 26.15
N ASP A 6 -1.64 0.65 25.12
CA ASP A 6 -1.05 -0.21 24.09
C ASP A 6 0.16 0.49 23.45
N PRO A 7 1.38 -0.06 23.53
CA PRO A 7 2.58 0.60 23.04
C PRO A 7 2.57 0.79 21.50
N MET A 8 1.70 0.08 20.77
CA MET A 8 1.45 0.32 19.35
C MET A 8 0.71 1.63 19.06
N ARG A 9 0.01 2.18 20.06
CA ARG A 9 -0.84 3.37 19.95
C ARG A 9 -0.43 4.50 20.89
N ALA A 10 0.44 4.25 21.86
CA ALA A 10 0.96 5.26 22.76
C ALA A 10 1.63 6.42 21.99
N VAL A 11 1.48 7.65 22.46
CA VAL A 11 2.12 8.80 21.82
C VAL A 11 3.63 8.77 22.07
N ILE A 12 4.41 8.96 21.02
CA ILE A 12 5.87 9.13 21.07
C ILE A 12 6.16 10.62 20.84
N GLU A 13 6.50 11.35 21.90
CA GLU A 13 6.70 12.81 21.83
C GLU A 13 7.80 13.20 20.85
N SER A 14 8.90 12.45 20.83
CA SER A 14 10.04 12.73 19.96
C SER A 14 10.69 11.44 19.47
N ARG A 15 11.30 11.54 18.27
CA ARG A 15 12.10 10.46 17.70
C ARG A 15 13.24 10.09 18.68
N PRO A 16 13.38 8.81 19.08
CA PRO A 16 14.50 8.37 19.90
C PRO A 16 15.86 8.67 19.26
N ARG A 17 16.88 8.91 20.10
CA ARG A 17 18.25 9.10 19.62
C ARG A 17 18.83 7.78 19.13
N GLY A 18 19.74 7.85 18.15
CA GLY A 18 20.44 6.70 17.62
C GLY A 18 19.85 6.13 16.33
N ALA A 19 20.24 4.91 16.01
CA ALA A 19 19.78 4.16 14.85
C ALA A 19 18.48 3.41 15.16
N LEU A 20 17.64 3.27 14.15
CA LEU A 20 16.45 2.42 14.19
C LEU A 20 16.58 1.33 13.12
N PRO A 21 16.14 0.10 13.40
CA PRO A 21 15.91 -0.88 12.35
C PRO A 21 15.01 -0.28 11.26
N ALA A 22 15.38 -0.45 10.00
CA ALA A 22 14.62 0.09 8.88
C ALA A 22 14.61 -0.87 7.70
N VAL A 23 13.54 -0.80 6.92
CA VAL A 23 13.43 -1.46 5.61
C VAL A 23 13.54 -0.39 4.55
N ALA A 24 14.48 -0.55 3.61
CA ALA A 24 14.56 0.24 2.39
C ALA A 24 14.11 -0.63 1.20
N GLU A 25 13.03 -0.24 0.53
CA GLU A 25 12.41 -1.03 -0.54
C GLU A 25 12.25 -0.20 -1.81
N LYS A 26 12.75 -0.72 -2.93
CA LYS A 26 12.40 -0.23 -4.26
C LYS A 26 11.06 -0.82 -4.66
N ILE A 27 10.08 0.04 -4.90
CA ILE A 27 8.73 -0.34 -5.30
C ILE A 27 8.57 -0.04 -6.78
N GLU A 28 8.21 -1.06 -7.56
CA GLU A 28 7.85 -0.92 -8.96
C GLU A 28 6.32 -1.05 -9.12
N TYR A 29 5.72 -0.15 -9.91
CA TYR A 29 4.28 -0.10 -10.12
C TYR A 29 3.98 0.38 -11.55
N TRP A 30 2.72 0.26 -11.97
CA TRP A 30 2.30 0.67 -13.31
C TRP A 30 1.21 1.73 -13.24
N THR A 31 1.36 2.76 -14.06
CA THR A 31 0.37 3.81 -14.30
C THR A 31 0.01 3.84 -15.79
N GLN A 32 -0.86 4.75 -16.21
CA GLN A 32 -1.12 4.98 -17.64
C GLN A 32 0.13 5.42 -18.42
N GLN A 33 1.12 6.01 -17.74
CA GLN A 33 2.40 6.42 -18.34
C GLN A 33 3.41 5.25 -18.43
N GLY A 34 3.00 4.04 -18.05
CA GLY A 34 3.84 2.85 -18.07
C GLY A 34 4.43 2.52 -16.70
N ARG A 35 5.58 1.83 -16.70
CA ARG A 35 6.24 1.35 -15.48
C ARG A 35 6.95 2.49 -14.78
N GLN A 36 6.64 2.65 -13.49
CA GLN A 36 7.23 3.62 -12.58
C GLN A 36 7.97 2.92 -11.45
N HIS A 37 8.83 3.64 -10.74
CA HIS A 37 9.44 3.15 -9.52
C HIS A 37 9.69 4.28 -8.51
N LEU A 38 9.68 3.91 -7.23
CA LEU A 38 10.05 4.78 -6.12
C LEU A 38 10.78 3.98 -5.04
N TYR A 39 11.42 4.67 -4.11
CA TYR A 39 12.03 4.05 -2.93
C TYR A 39 11.27 4.46 -1.68
N LEU A 40 10.98 3.51 -0.80
CA LEU A 40 10.45 3.80 0.54
C LEU A 40 11.40 3.28 1.61
N ILE A 41 11.60 4.09 2.64
CA ILE A 41 12.30 3.72 3.85
C ILE A 41 11.29 3.78 5.00
N VAL A 42 11.12 2.67 5.72
CA VAL A 42 10.25 2.58 6.89
C VAL A 42 11.10 2.20 8.09
N SER A 43 11.15 3.06 9.10
CA SER A 43 11.88 2.83 10.35
C SER A 43 10.96 2.32 11.44
N PHE A 44 11.46 1.37 12.21
CA PHE A 44 10.73 0.66 13.26
C PHE A 44 11.34 0.91 14.63
N LEU A 45 10.48 1.13 15.62
CA LEU A 45 10.81 1.18 17.03
C LEU A 45 10.58 -0.21 17.64
N PRO A 46 11.62 -0.89 18.14
CA PRO A 46 11.45 -2.10 18.93
C PRO A 46 10.69 -1.79 20.22
N LEU A 47 9.73 -2.64 20.58
CA LEU A 47 8.97 -2.56 21.82
C LEU A 47 9.42 -3.66 22.78
N ASP A 48 9.21 -3.45 24.08
CA ASP A 48 9.62 -4.39 25.13
C ASP A 48 8.94 -5.76 25.03
N ASP A 49 7.77 -5.82 24.38
CA ASP A 49 7.03 -7.06 24.12
C ASP A 49 7.48 -7.81 22.87
N GLY A 50 8.57 -7.37 22.24
CA GLY A 50 9.17 -7.98 21.05
C GLY A 50 8.51 -7.57 19.73
N ARG A 51 7.43 -6.79 19.75
CA ARG A 51 6.85 -6.21 18.52
C ARG A 51 7.70 -5.03 18.03
N GLU A 52 7.51 -4.66 16.77
CA GLU A 52 8.17 -3.51 16.16
C GLU A 52 7.13 -2.55 15.59
N ARG A 53 7.18 -1.28 16.01
CA ARG A 53 6.23 -0.26 15.58
C ARG A 53 6.84 0.63 14.52
N ALA A 54 6.22 0.75 13.34
CA ALA A 54 6.63 1.74 12.35
C ALA A 54 6.43 3.18 12.89
N ILE A 55 7.47 4.01 12.86
CA ILE A 55 7.44 5.37 13.43
C ILE A 55 7.98 6.47 12.51
N GLU A 56 8.71 6.12 11.45
CA GLU A 56 9.21 7.08 10.47
C GLU A 56 9.15 6.53 9.05
N PHE A 57 8.86 7.41 8.10
CA PHE A 57 8.75 7.11 6.69
C PHE A 57 9.55 8.13 5.90
N PHE A 58 10.30 7.66 4.92
CA PHE A 58 11.02 8.51 3.97
C PHE A 58 10.82 7.99 2.57
N MET A 59 10.66 8.92 1.64
CA MET A 59 10.64 8.64 0.21
C MET A 59 11.68 9.54 -0.44
N PRO A 60 12.92 9.06 -0.66
CA PRO A 60 13.94 9.86 -1.29
C PRO A 60 13.54 10.10 -2.75
N VAL A 61 13.27 11.36 -3.06
CA VAL A 61 13.02 11.83 -4.43
C VAL A 61 14.09 12.85 -4.81
N GLY A 62 14.33 13.02 -6.12
CA GLY A 62 15.35 13.93 -6.65
C GLY A 62 15.23 15.37 -6.11
N GLN A 63 16.35 16.09 -6.09
CA GLN A 63 16.61 17.24 -5.23
C GLN A 63 15.91 18.58 -5.56
N SER A 64 15.01 18.70 -6.56
CA SER A 64 14.64 20.04 -7.05
C SER A 64 13.25 20.25 -7.71
N GLY A 65 12.22 19.47 -7.38
CA GLY A 65 10.86 19.62 -7.95
C GLY A 65 9.75 19.99 -6.93
N GLU A 66 8.65 20.57 -7.40
CA GLU A 66 7.41 20.78 -6.60
C GLU A 66 6.95 19.47 -5.94
N SER A 67 7.04 18.36 -6.68
CA SER A 67 6.76 17.02 -6.20
C SER A 67 7.60 16.62 -4.98
N GLN A 68 8.85 17.09 -4.86
CA GLN A 68 9.70 16.82 -3.71
C GLN A 68 9.18 17.47 -2.43
N GLN A 69 8.69 18.71 -2.50
CA GLN A 69 8.21 19.44 -1.33
C GLN A 69 6.97 18.75 -0.75
N TRP A 70 6.02 18.37 -1.61
CA TRP A 70 4.82 17.64 -1.22
C TRP A 70 5.13 16.23 -0.72
N VAL A 71 6.09 15.53 -1.31
CA VAL A 71 6.54 14.23 -0.83
C VAL A 71 7.17 14.35 0.55
N THR A 72 8.07 15.30 0.74
CA THR A 72 8.77 15.52 2.01
C THR A 72 7.79 15.90 3.11
N SER A 73 6.84 16.80 2.84
CA SER A 73 5.82 17.20 3.80
C SER A 73 4.90 16.02 4.14
N SER A 74 4.46 15.25 3.16
CA SER A 74 3.60 14.07 3.36
C SER A 74 4.29 13.01 4.22
N MET A 75 5.55 12.70 3.96
CA MET A 75 6.33 11.73 4.74
C MET A 75 6.55 12.22 6.19
N ARG A 76 6.78 13.52 6.39
CA ARG A 76 6.89 14.13 7.73
C ARG A 76 5.58 14.03 8.50
N LEU A 77 4.45 14.36 7.86
CA LEU A 77 3.12 14.27 8.47
C LEU A 77 2.73 12.82 8.77
N LEU A 78 3.06 11.87 7.89
CA LEU A 78 2.81 10.44 8.13
C LEU A 78 3.66 9.92 9.30
N SER A 79 4.92 10.35 9.40
CA SER A 79 5.79 10.01 10.54
C SER A 79 5.25 10.61 11.85
N LEU A 80 4.71 11.83 11.81
CA LEU A 80 4.01 12.42 12.95
C LEU A 80 2.76 11.62 13.33
N ALA A 81 1.96 11.20 12.34
CA ALA A 81 0.77 10.38 12.56
C ALA A 81 1.10 9.03 13.19
N ALA A 82 2.21 8.41 12.77
CA ALA A 82 2.68 7.18 13.38
C ALA A 82 3.11 7.35 14.82
N ARG A 83 3.90 8.37 15.12
CA ARG A 83 4.26 8.69 16.51
C ARG A 83 3.06 9.06 17.37
N GLY A 84 2.06 9.72 16.80
CA GLY A 84 0.79 10.05 17.46
C GLY A 84 -0.16 8.87 17.68
N GLY A 85 0.16 7.67 17.17
CA GLY A 85 -0.62 6.45 17.42
C GLY A 85 -1.80 6.21 16.49
N PHE A 86 -1.88 6.92 15.37
CA PHE A 86 -3.01 6.82 14.42
C PHE A 86 -2.57 6.49 12.99
N LEU A 87 -1.42 5.85 12.82
CA LEU A 87 -0.90 5.41 11.52
C LEU A 87 -1.91 4.60 10.70
N GLU A 88 -2.59 3.64 11.33
CA GLU A 88 -3.56 2.77 10.66
C GLU A 88 -4.68 3.58 10.00
N ARG A 89 -5.20 4.58 10.71
CA ARG A 89 -6.21 5.51 10.19
C ARG A 89 -5.64 6.37 9.07
N ALA A 90 -4.43 6.92 9.26
CA ALA A 90 -3.78 7.76 8.26
C ALA A 90 -3.55 6.99 6.94
N LEU A 91 -3.02 5.76 7.01
CA LEU A 91 -2.87 4.89 5.85
C LEU A 91 -4.23 4.52 5.24
N GLY A 92 -5.24 4.21 6.07
CA GLY A 92 -6.61 3.95 5.64
C GLY A 92 -7.24 5.13 4.88
N ASP A 93 -6.96 6.37 5.28
CA ASP A 93 -7.42 7.56 4.56
C ASP A 93 -6.61 7.80 3.28
N MET A 94 -5.30 7.55 3.29
CA MET A 94 -4.50 7.56 2.06
C MET A 94 -4.99 6.54 1.03
N ARG A 95 -5.47 5.35 1.46
CA ARG A 95 -6.06 4.34 0.57
C ARG A 95 -7.32 4.82 -0.17
N LYS A 96 -7.99 5.86 0.33
CA LYS A 96 -9.21 6.46 -0.27
C LYS A 96 -8.91 7.59 -1.24
N VAL A 97 -7.67 8.07 -1.31
CA VAL A 97 -7.29 9.14 -2.23
C VAL A 97 -7.45 8.63 -3.65
N ALA A 98 -8.34 9.28 -4.41
CA ALA A 98 -8.61 8.98 -5.80
C ALA A 98 -7.98 10.04 -6.71
N TRP A 99 -7.62 9.63 -7.94
CA TRP A 99 -7.05 10.52 -8.96
C TRP A 99 -7.65 10.21 -10.34
N ASP A 100 -7.97 11.26 -11.10
CA ASP A 100 -8.41 11.24 -12.51
C ASP A 100 -7.37 10.72 -13.53
N ARG A 101 -6.09 10.57 -13.16
CA ARG A 101 -5.04 10.01 -14.04
C ARG A 101 -5.09 8.48 -14.18
N GLY A 102 -6.13 7.86 -13.64
CA GLY A 102 -6.44 6.45 -13.77
C GLY A 102 -5.78 5.56 -12.72
N PRO A 103 -6.11 4.25 -12.75
CA PRO A 103 -5.75 3.34 -11.69
C PRO A 103 -4.25 2.99 -11.74
N VAL A 104 -3.69 2.74 -10.56
CA VAL A 104 -2.31 2.35 -10.34
C VAL A 104 -2.24 0.88 -9.97
N ARG A 105 -1.48 0.08 -10.72
CA ARG A 105 -1.31 -1.35 -10.45
C ARG A 105 -0.09 -1.57 -9.57
N LEU A 106 -0.29 -2.13 -8.37
CA LEU A 106 0.78 -2.48 -7.44
C LEU A 106 0.35 -3.65 -6.54
N GLY A 107 1.17 -4.71 -6.51
CA GLY A 107 0.95 -5.88 -5.67
C GLY A 107 -0.03 -6.90 -6.27
N THR A 108 -0.31 -7.95 -5.49
CA THR A 108 -1.22 -9.03 -5.86
C THR A 108 -2.17 -9.37 -4.72
N LEU A 109 -3.35 -9.85 -5.08
CA LEU A 109 -4.35 -10.42 -4.20
C LEU A 109 -4.32 -11.94 -4.37
N ALA A 110 -4.19 -12.68 -3.28
CA ALA A 110 -4.37 -14.12 -3.27
C ALA A 110 -5.86 -14.46 -3.26
N ARG A 111 -6.31 -15.24 -4.23
CA ARG A 111 -7.65 -15.79 -4.32
C ARG A 111 -7.82 -17.00 -3.40
N ALA A 112 -9.07 -17.40 -3.15
CA ALA A 112 -9.39 -18.57 -2.34
C ALA A 112 -8.82 -19.88 -2.92
N ASP A 113 -8.67 -19.94 -4.24
CA ASP A 113 -8.04 -21.04 -4.98
C ASP A 113 -6.50 -20.96 -5.01
N GLY A 114 -5.91 -19.96 -4.35
CA GLY A 114 -4.47 -19.70 -4.33
C GLY A 114 -3.95 -18.87 -5.51
N THR A 115 -4.80 -18.54 -6.49
CA THR A 115 -4.40 -17.73 -7.66
C THR A 115 -3.99 -16.32 -7.22
N GLN A 116 -2.86 -15.82 -7.72
CA GLN A 116 -2.42 -14.44 -7.50
C GLN A 116 -2.90 -13.55 -8.64
N VAL A 117 -3.72 -12.56 -8.34
CA VAL A 117 -4.25 -11.59 -9.32
C VAL A 117 -3.70 -10.19 -9.02
N PRO A 118 -3.48 -9.33 -10.02
CA PRO A 118 -2.96 -7.98 -9.76
C PRO A 118 -3.93 -7.13 -8.95
N LEU A 119 -3.36 -6.30 -8.07
CA LEU A 119 -4.09 -5.27 -7.33
C LEU A 119 -3.97 -3.90 -8.00
N TRP A 120 -5.10 -3.19 -8.01
CA TRP A 120 -5.25 -1.85 -8.56
C TRP A 120 -5.74 -0.88 -7.49
N HIS A 121 -5.25 0.35 -7.59
CA HIS A 121 -5.47 1.43 -6.61
C HIS A 121 -5.91 2.69 -7.34
N ASP A 122 -6.69 3.56 -6.67
CA ASP A 122 -7.28 4.74 -7.34
C ASP A 122 -6.28 5.90 -7.53
N SER A 123 -5.10 5.81 -6.92
CA SER A 123 -4.04 6.81 -7.04
C SER A 123 -2.69 6.22 -6.62
N GLU A 124 -1.61 6.95 -6.91
CA GLU A 124 -0.27 6.63 -6.41
C GLU A 124 -0.20 6.74 -4.87
N VAL A 125 -0.95 7.68 -4.27
CA VAL A 125 -1.03 7.83 -2.80
C VAL A 125 -1.63 6.58 -2.17
N ALA A 126 -2.72 6.06 -2.75
CA ALA A 126 -3.32 4.81 -2.30
C ALA A 126 -2.35 3.63 -2.46
N ALA A 127 -1.64 3.55 -3.59
CA ALA A 127 -0.64 2.52 -3.84
C ALA A 127 0.53 2.57 -2.84
N ILE A 128 1.05 3.76 -2.52
CA ILE A 128 2.09 3.98 -1.51
C ILE A 128 1.60 3.53 -0.13
N ALA A 129 0.37 3.87 0.25
CA ALA A 129 -0.21 3.42 1.52
C ALA A 129 -0.28 1.89 1.61
N TYR A 130 -0.70 1.23 0.53
CA TYR A 130 -0.68 -0.23 0.44
C TYR A 130 0.74 -0.80 0.57
N ALA A 131 1.73 -0.18 -0.09
CA ALA A 131 3.12 -0.62 0.00
C ALA A 131 3.65 -0.53 1.44
N ILE A 132 3.37 0.57 2.15
CA ILE A 132 3.74 0.75 3.56
C ILE A 132 3.06 -0.30 4.44
N GLN A 133 1.75 -0.53 4.27
CA GLN A 133 1.02 -1.57 5.01
C GLN A 133 1.63 -2.96 4.79
N ASN A 134 2.04 -3.26 3.56
CA ASN A 134 2.65 -4.54 3.21
C ASN A 134 4.07 -4.69 3.77
N ILE A 135 4.87 -3.62 3.80
CA ILE A 135 6.18 -3.59 4.48
C ILE A 135 6.01 -3.89 5.97
N ILE A 136 5.04 -3.24 6.63
CA ILE A 136 4.74 -3.45 8.05
C ILE A 136 4.25 -4.89 8.29
N ALA A 137 3.32 -5.39 7.49
CA ALA A 137 2.80 -6.74 7.63
C ALA A 137 3.89 -7.82 7.47
N ARG A 138 4.84 -7.62 6.53
CA ARG A 138 6.01 -8.49 6.39
C ARG A 138 6.93 -8.42 7.60
N ARG A 139 7.13 -7.22 8.16
CA ARG A 139 7.95 -7.02 9.35
C ARG A 139 7.35 -7.72 10.58
N ASP A 140 6.03 -7.65 10.74
CA ASP A 140 5.28 -8.30 11.81
C ASP A 140 5.20 -9.84 11.67
N GLY A 141 5.76 -10.42 10.60
CA GLY A 141 5.62 -11.85 10.28
C GLY A 141 4.19 -12.25 9.87
N ARG A 142 3.30 -11.27 9.65
CA ARG A 142 1.89 -11.48 9.28
C ARG A 142 1.68 -11.68 7.78
N ALA A 143 2.68 -11.33 6.97
CA ALA A 143 2.62 -11.60 5.54
C ALA A 143 2.90 -13.09 5.28
N ALA A 144 1.86 -13.83 4.86
CA ALA A 144 2.06 -15.06 4.11
C ALA A 144 2.98 -14.73 2.93
N ALA A 145 4.09 -15.46 2.81
CA ALA A 145 5.15 -15.31 1.82
C ALA A 145 4.65 -14.77 0.46
N GLN A 146 4.59 -13.45 0.32
CA GLN A 146 4.56 -12.82 -1.00
C GLN A 146 5.97 -13.03 -1.52
N ARG A 147 6.19 -14.15 -2.24
CA ARG A 147 7.34 -14.25 -3.13
C ARG A 147 7.35 -12.97 -3.93
N ARG A 148 8.44 -12.20 -3.83
CA ARG A 148 8.75 -11.18 -4.83
C ARG A 148 8.52 -11.87 -6.18
N PRO A 149 7.65 -11.36 -7.06
CA PRO A 149 7.77 -11.77 -8.43
C PRO A 149 9.14 -11.24 -8.85
N ASP A 150 10.12 -12.13 -8.92
CA ASP A 150 11.21 -11.95 -9.87
C ASP A 150 10.53 -11.57 -11.18
N SER A 151 11.00 -10.46 -11.74
CA SER A 151 10.54 -9.81 -12.96
C SER A 151 10.33 -10.81 -14.10
N ALA A 152 9.21 -11.53 -14.09
CA ALA A 152 8.65 -12.18 -15.25
C ALA A 152 7.99 -11.06 -16.07
N PRO A 153 8.18 -11.02 -17.40
CA PRO A 153 7.42 -10.11 -18.22
C PRO A 153 5.95 -10.50 -18.07
N MET A 154 5.20 -9.68 -17.34
CA MET A 154 3.74 -9.80 -17.32
C MET A 154 3.20 -9.15 -18.59
N GLU A 155 3.50 -9.79 -19.72
CA GLU A 155 2.89 -9.52 -21.01
C GLU A 155 1.47 -10.10 -21.00
N GLY A 156 0.49 -9.27 -21.36
CA GLY A 156 -0.90 -9.72 -21.54
C GLY A 156 -1.80 -9.47 -20.34
N ILE A 157 -1.94 -8.22 -19.91
CA ILE A 157 -3.25 -7.78 -19.37
C ILE A 157 -3.67 -6.61 -20.23
N SER A 158 -4.65 -6.90 -21.07
CA SER A 158 -5.36 -6.01 -21.97
C SER A 158 -5.68 -4.68 -21.30
N ALA A 159 -5.64 -3.60 -22.09
CA ALA A 159 -6.06 -2.27 -21.67
C ALA A 159 -7.34 -2.33 -20.82
N PRO A 160 -7.47 -1.48 -19.77
CA PRO A 160 -8.66 -1.47 -18.95
C PRO A 160 -9.88 -1.26 -19.85
N MET A 161 -10.69 -2.30 -20.02
CA MET A 161 -11.97 -2.16 -20.71
C MET A 161 -12.86 -1.25 -19.86
N ALA A 162 -13.79 -0.54 -20.50
CA ALA A 162 -14.71 0.37 -19.83
C ALA A 162 -15.73 -0.39 -18.94
N GLY A 163 -15.28 -0.95 -17.82
CA GLY A 163 -16.10 -1.60 -16.79
C GLY A 163 -16.11 -0.80 -15.49
N THR A 164 -17.04 -1.11 -14.61
CA THR A 164 -17.07 -0.52 -13.27
C THR A 164 -15.92 -1.08 -12.41
N LYS A 165 -15.56 -0.36 -11.34
CA LYS A 165 -14.50 -0.74 -10.43
C LYS A 165 -14.87 -2.02 -9.68
N CYS A 166 -13.97 -3.01 -9.72
CA CYS A 166 -14.08 -4.23 -8.92
C CYS A 166 -13.81 -3.94 -7.43
N PRO A 167 -14.70 -4.35 -6.51
CA PRO A 167 -14.51 -4.09 -5.08
C PRO A 167 -13.36 -4.92 -4.47
N GLU A 168 -12.95 -6.01 -5.10
CA GLU A 168 -11.88 -6.88 -4.59
C GLU A 168 -10.49 -6.47 -5.11
N CYS A 169 -10.30 -6.43 -6.43
CA CYS A 169 -8.97 -6.16 -7.00
C CYS A 169 -8.76 -4.70 -7.42
N GLY A 170 -9.81 -3.87 -7.43
CA GLY A 170 -9.75 -2.47 -7.88
C GLY A 170 -9.72 -2.26 -9.39
N ALA A 171 -9.63 -3.32 -10.20
CA ALA A 171 -9.63 -3.19 -11.65
C ALA A 171 -10.97 -2.65 -12.15
N HIS A 172 -10.93 -1.71 -13.10
CA HIS A 172 -12.11 -1.24 -13.82
C HIS A 172 -12.42 -2.26 -14.93
N ALA A 173 -12.99 -3.39 -14.53
CA ALA A 173 -13.10 -4.58 -15.38
C ALA A 173 -14.33 -5.44 -15.04
N VAL A 174 -15.29 -4.88 -14.29
CA VAL A 174 -16.56 -5.56 -14.00
C VAL A 174 -17.50 -5.40 -15.20
N ILE A 175 -18.07 -6.53 -15.63
CA ILE A 175 -19.05 -6.64 -16.71
C ILE A 175 -20.26 -7.44 -16.23
N ARG A 176 -21.40 -7.36 -16.92
CA ARG A 176 -22.54 -8.25 -16.67
C ARG A 176 -22.36 -9.54 -17.46
N LYS A 177 -22.30 -10.68 -16.78
CA LYS A 177 -22.17 -12.02 -17.36
C LYS A 177 -23.16 -12.97 -16.68
N ASP A 178 -24.00 -13.63 -17.47
CA ASP A 178 -24.98 -14.62 -16.98
C ASP A 178 -25.91 -14.07 -15.88
N GLY A 179 -26.32 -12.80 -15.99
CA GLY A 179 -27.13 -12.11 -14.99
C GLY A 179 -26.36 -11.59 -13.77
N CYS A 180 -25.07 -11.91 -13.64
CA CYS A 180 -24.23 -11.50 -12.52
C CYS A 180 -23.17 -10.46 -12.89
N ASP A 181 -22.82 -9.59 -11.95
CA ASP A 181 -21.62 -8.77 -12.07
C ASP A 181 -20.39 -9.69 -11.99
N TRP A 182 -19.51 -9.63 -12.98
CA TRP A 182 -18.32 -10.48 -13.07
C TRP A 182 -17.09 -9.65 -13.44
N CYS A 183 -16.01 -9.76 -12.67
CA CYS A 183 -14.77 -9.06 -12.95
C CYS A 183 -13.85 -9.87 -13.87
N THR A 184 -13.59 -9.38 -15.08
CA THR A 184 -12.73 -10.07 -16.05
C THR A 184 -11.26 -10.13 -15.64
N ALA A 185 -10.81 -9.21 -14.76
CA ALA A 185 -9.43 -9.15 -14.33
C ALA A 185 -9.08 -10.13 -13.20
N CYS A 186 -10.07 -10.56 -12.42
CA CYS A 186 -9.80 -11.33 -11.20
C CYS A 186 -10.83 -12.42 -10.88
N GLY A 187 -11.94 -12.51 -11.61
CA GLY A 187 -12.96 -13.54 -11.43
C GLY A 187 -13.97 -13.26 -10.31
N HIS A 188 -13.94 -12.09 -9.67
CA HIS A 188 -14.96 -11.70 -8.69
C HIS A 188 -16.38 -11.83 -9.27
N ILE A 189 -17.31 -12.42 -8.50
CA ILE A 189 -18.74 -12.48 -8.82
C ILE A 189 -19.47 -11.62 -7.78
N GLY A 190 -20.16 -10.60 -8.27
CA GLY A 190 -20.98 -9.67 -7.47
C GLY A 190 -22.46 -10.02 -7.53
N SER A 191 -23.30 -8.99 -7.52
CA SER A 191 -24.76 -9.14 -7.52
C SER A 191 -25.28 -9.84 -8.78
N CYS A 192 -26.19 -10.78 -8.61
CA CYS A 192 -26.91 -11.49 -9.68
C CYS A 192 -28.38 -11.07 -9.71
N GLY A 193 -28.89 -10.74 -10.90
CA GLY A 193 -30.29 -10.33 -11.12
C GLY A 193 -30.64 -10.23 -12.60
#